data_AF-A0A075HAP5-F1
#
_entry.id   AF-A0A075HAP5-F1
#
_cell.length_a   1.000
_cell.length_b   1.000
_cell.length_c   1.000
_cell.angle_alpha   90.00
_cell.angle_beta   90.00
_cell.angle_gamma   90.00
#
_symmetry.space_group_name_H-M   'P 1'
#
loop_
_entity.id
_entity.type
_entity.pdbx_description
1 polymer ?
#
loop_
_entity_poly.entity_id
_entity_poly.type
_entity_poly.pdbx_seq_one_letter_code
_entity_poly.pdbx_strand_id
1 'polypeptide(L)'
;MATITDFEQLDSIISRYFPDKFFYLKLILAAGYSTLFINGITQPISLFLVGDPSTKKSTLLEIMRGLDRVIFSDIFSPASFVSGARNVEGNDDLLPRLRNRCLVTPELGVLFKDRNLPQTLGLLTRLLDVS
;
A
#
# COMPACT_ATOMS: atom_id res chain seq x y z
N MET A 1 16.53 -6.33 -22.22
CA MET A 1 17.36 -5.22 -21.72
C MET A 1 16.43 -4.24 -21.04
N ALA A 2 16.37 -4.24 -19.71
CA ALA A 2 15.62 -3.21 -18.99
C ALA A 2 16.42 -1.91 -19.11
N THR A 3 15.89 -0.93 -19.83
CA THR A 3 16.41 0.44 -19.77
C THR A 3 16.36 0.87 -18.31
N ILE A 4 17.53 1.13 -17.73
CA ILE A 4 17.65 1.80 -16.44
C ILE A 4 17.02 3.18 -16.65
N THR A 5 15.76 3.35 -16.25
CA THR A 5 15.14 4.66 -16.19
C THR A 5 15.84 5.40 -15.07
N ASP A 6 16.68 6.37 -15.42
CA ASP A 6 17.28 7.23 -14.41
C ASP A 6 16.19 8.13 -13.78
N PHE A 7 16.43 8.59 -12.56
CA PHE A 7 15.48 9.38 -11.79
C PHE A 7 15.00 10.65 -12.51
N GLU A 8 15.88 11.31 -13.27
CA GLU A 8 15.54 12.49 -14.08
C GLU A 8 14.57 12.15 -15.20
N GLN A 9 14.72 10.98 -15.83
CA GLN A 9 13.76 10.50 -16.84
C GLN A 9 12.40 10.21 -16.22
N LEU A 10 12.38 9.61 -15.03
CA LEU A 10 11.14 9.37 -14.30
C LEU A 10 10.45 10.69 -13.93
N ASP A 11 11.19 11.67 -13.42
CA ASP A 11 10.67 13.01 -13.13
C ASP A 11 10.08 13.66 -14.39
N SER A 12 10.81 13.64 -15.50
CA SER A 12 10.36 14.21 -16.78
C SER A 12 9.05 13.58 -17.27
N ILE A 13 8.93 12.25 -17.23
CA ILE A 13 7.73 11.52 -17.64
C ILE A 13 6.55 11.88 -16.73
N ILE A 14 6.74 11.83 -15.41
CA ILE A 14 5.66 12.05 -14.46
C ILE A 14 5.22 13.52 -14.49
N SER A 15 6.14 14.47 -14.55
CA SER A 15 5.84 15.89 -14.67
C SER A 15 5.09 16.23 -15.97
N ARG A 16 5.33 15.48 -17.07
CA ARG A 16 4.61 15.64 -18.34
C ARG A 16 3.16 15.13 -18.29
N TYR A 17 2.93 13.94 -17.72
CA TYR A 17 1.59 13.31 -17.72
C TYR A 17 0.75 13.63 -16.47
N PHE A 18 1.42 13.95 -15.37
CA PHE A 18 0.84 14.24 -14.06
C PHE A 18 1.51 15.48 -13.44
N PRO A 19 1.26 16.68 -14.00
CA PRO A 19 1.83 17.92 -13.48
C PRO A 19 1.53 18.09 -11.99
N ASP A 20 2.53 18.55 -11.23
CA ASP A 20 2.48 18.77 -9.78
C ASP A 20 2.26 17.51 -8.92
N LYS A 21 2.39 16.31 -9.49
CA LYS A 21 2.17 15.05 -8.77
C LYS A 21 3.43 14.28 -8.41
N PHE A 22 4.59 14.66 -8.94
CA PHE A 22 5.83 13.94 -8.72
C PHE A 22 6.25 13.88 -7.24
N PHE A 23 5.98 14.94 -6.48
CA PHE A 23 6.21 14.94 -5.03
C PHE A 23 5.43 13.83 -4.32
N TYR A 24 4.14 13.65 -4.64
CA TYR A 24 3.31 12.60 -4.06
C TYR A 24 3.78 11.21 -4.48
N LEU A 25 4.16 11.03 -5.75
CA LEU A 25 4.69 9.75 -6.22
C LEU A 25 5.97 9.36 -5.47
N LYS A 26 6.87 10.32 -5.20
CA LYS A 26 8.06 10.09 -4.38
C LYS A 26 7.72 9.59 -2.98
N LEU A 27 6.73 10.19 -2.32
CA LEU A 27 6.28 9.73 -1.00
C LEU A 27 5.71 8.31 -1.06
N ILE A 28 4.91 8.00 -2.08
CA ILE A 28 4.31 6.68 -2.28
C ILE A 28 5.39 5.62 -2.49
N LEU A 29 6.33 5.86 -3.41
CA LEU A 29 7.44 4.94 -3.69
C LEU A 29 8.36 4.80 -2.49
N ALA A 30 8.70 5.90 -1.81
CA ALA A 30 9.57 5.87 -0.65
C ALA A 30 8.96 5.04 0.49
N ALA A 31 7.73 5.36 0.91
CA ALA A 31 7.08 4.70 2.04
C ALA A 31 6.66 3.26 1.72
N GLY A 32 6.08 3.04 0.54
CA GLY A 32 5.48 1.76 0.16
C GLY A 32 6.48 0.76 -0.41
N TYR A 33 7.46 1.21 -1.21
CA TYR A 33 8.29 0.29 -1.99
C TYR A 33 9.76 0.29 -1.56
N SER A 34 10.38 1.47 -1.47
CA SER A 34 11.82 1.60 -1.20
C SER A 34 12.21 1.07 0.18
N THR A 35 11.30 1.17 1.17
CA THR A 35 11.48 0.61 2.52
C THR A 35 11.77 -0.88 2.52
N LEU A 36 11.27 -1.64 1.54
CA LEU A 36 11.53 -3.07 1.38
C LEU A 36 13.00 -3.40 1.03
N PHE A 37 13.78 -2.39 0.66
CA PHE A 37 15.19 -2.51 0.30
C PHE A 37 16.13 -1.94 1.36
N ILE A 38 15.58 -1.33 2.42
CA ILE A 38 16.37 -0.80 3.54
C ILE A 38 16.58 -1.91 4.55
N ASN A 39 17.84 -2.31 4.74
CA ASN A 39 18.19 -3.31 5.74
C ASN A 39 17.98 -2.76 7.16
N GLY A 40 17.38 -3.57 8.04
CA GLY A 40 17.22 -3.24 9.46
C GLY A 40 15.93 -2.50 9.82
N ILE A 41 15.02 -2.27 8.87
CA ILE A 41 13.65 -1.87 9.20
C ILE A 41 12.88 -3.10 9.65
N THR A 42 12.44 -3.12 10.91
CA THR A 42 11.60 -4.19 11.46
C THR A 42 10.12 -3.84 11.39
N GLN A 43 9.78 -2.56 11.51
CA GLN A 43 8.40 -2.08 11.54
C GLN A 43 7.90 -1.69 10.13
N PRO A 44 6.69 -2.12 9.74
CA PRO A 44 6.09 -1.75 8.47
C PRO A 44 5.73 -0.27 8.47
N ILE A 45 6.09 0.43 7.39
CA ILE A 45 5.70 1.82 7.19
C ILE A 45 4.37 1.84 6.43
N SER A 46 3.38 2.53 6.99
CA SER A 46 2.07 2.74 6.36
C SER A 46 1.88 4.18 5.93
N LEU A 47 1.37 4.38 4.71
CA LEU A 47 1.02 5.69 4.17
C LEU A 47 -0.45 5.73 3.80
N PHE A 48 -1.20 6.64 4.45
CA PHE A 48 -2.60 6.91 4.11
C PHE A 48 -2.70 8.18 3.25
N LEU A 49 -3.20 8.04 2.02
CA LEU A 49 -3.43 9.16 1.13
C LEU A 49 -4.85 9.70 1.32
N VAL A 50 -4.98 10.82 2.05
CA VAL A 50 -6.27 11.46 2.31
C VAL A 50 -6.43 12.73 1.46
N GLY A 51 -7.62 12.95 0.93
CA GLY A 51 -8.04 14.23 0.34
C GLY A 51 -9.22 14.05 -0.59
N ASP A 52 -9.60 15.12 -1.29
CA ASP A 52 -10.83 15.13 -2.09
C ASP A 52 -10.87 14.06 -3.20
N PRO A 53 -12.07 13.59 -3.57
CA PRO A 53 -12.26 12.76 -4.76
C PRO A 53 -11.66 13.41 -6.01
N SER A 54 -11.32 12.60 -7.01
CA SER A 54 -10.87 13.07 -8.34
C SER A 54 -9.51 13.78 -8.41
N THR A 55 -8.71 13.84 -7.34
CA THR A 55 -7.36 14.45 -7.39
C THR A 55 -6.27 13.53 -8.00
N LYS A 56 -6.66 12.50 -8.75
CA LYS A 56 -5.79 11.49 -9.40
C LYS A 56 -4.90 10.67 -8.44
N LYS A 57 -5.26 10.59 -7.14
CA LYS A 57 -4.52 9.81 -6.13
C LYS A 57 -4.44 8.32 -6.49
N SER A 58 -5.58 7.72 -6.82
CA SER A 58 -5.65 6.31 -7.23
C SER A 58 -4.84 6.04 -8.49
N THR A 59 -4.77 7.01 -9.43
CA THR A 59 -3.94 6.90 -10.63
C THR A 59 -2.44 6.84 -10.31
N LEU A 60 -1.97 7.53 -9.26
CA LEU A 60 -0.59 7.37 -8.80
C LEU A 60 -0.36 6.01 -8.15
N LEU A 61 -1.36 5.47 -7.44
CA LEU A 61 -1.29 4.13 -6.87
C LEU A 61 -1.26 3.04 -7.96
N GLU A 62 -1.92 3.24 -9.10
CA GLU A 62 -1.84 2.31 -10.25
C GLU A 62 -0.41 2.12 -10.77
N ILE A 63 0.47 3.13 -10.62
CA ILE A 63 1.89 2.99 -10.98
C ILE A 63 2.56 1.88 -10.16
N MET A 64 2.15 1.70 -8.90
CA MET A 64 2.69 0.66 -8.02
C MET A 64 2.35 -0.75 -8.51
N ARG A 65 1.26 -0.92 -9.27
CA ARG A 65 0.79 -2.23 -9.76
C ARG A 65 1.81 -2.95 -10.65
N GLY A 66 2.71 -2.21 -11.28
CA GLY A 66 3.78 -2.76 -12.12
C GLY A 66 5.03 -3.24 -11.38
N LEU A 67 5.10 -3.06 -10.05
CA LEU A 67 6.30 -3.38 -9.26
C LEU A 67 6.23 -4.81 -8.69
N ASP A 68 7.36 -5.52 -8.67
CA ASP A 68 7.43 -6.97 -8.40
C ASP A 68 7.11 -7.37 -6.95
N ARG A 69 7.27 -6.44 -6.00
CA ARG A 69 6.96 -6.66 -4.58
C ARG A 69 5.65 -6.01 -4.12
N VAL A 70 4.80 -5.58 -5.05
CA VAL A 70 3.50 -4.97 -4.73
C VAL A 70 2.38 -6.01 -4.85
N ILE A 71 1.53 -6.06 -3.82
CA ILE A 71 0.22 -6.69 -3.85
C ILE A 71 -0.81 -5.57 -3.96
N PHE A 72 -1.51 -5.54 -5.08
CA PHE A 72 -2.58 -4.57 -5.33
C PHE A 72 -3.93 -5.21 -5.03
N SER A 73 -4.72 -4.61 -4.14
CA SER A 73 -6.06 -5.12 -3.78
C SER A 73 -7.07 -3.98 -3.70
N ASP A 74 -8.14 -4.06 -4.50
CA ASP A 74 -9.25 -3.12 -4.47
C ASP A 74 -10.15 -3.31 -3.24
N ILE A 75 -10.01 -4.45 -2.56
CA ILE A 75 -10.81 -4.80 -1.38
C ILE A 75 -9.87 -4.85 -0.18
N PHE A 76 -10.14 -3.98 0.79
CA PHE A 76 -9.53 -4.05 2.11
C PHE A 76 -10.50 -4.71 3.09
N SER A 77 -10.14 -5.88 3.61
CA SER A 77 -10.89 -6.56 4.67
C SER A 77 -9.97 -6.83 5.86
N PRO A 78 -10.22 -6.21 7.02
CA PRO A 78 -9.46 -6.46 8.25
C PRO A 78 -9.50 -7.94 8.66
N ALA A 79 -10.62 -8.63 8.40
CA ALA A 79 -10.80 -10.04 8.72
C ALA A 79 -9.76 -10.93 8.02
N SER A 80 -9.28 -10.53 6.84
CA SER A 80 -8.24 -11.27 6.12
C SER A 80 -6.87 -11.20 6.79
N PHE A 81 -6.64 -10.24 7.70
CA PHE A 81 -5.40 -10.14 8.47
C PHE A 81 -5.48 -10.84 9.83
N VAL A 82 -6.69 -11.16 10.30
CA VAL A 82 -6.97 -11.63 11.67
C VAL A 82 -7.45 -13.09 11.70
N SER A 83 -7.46 -13.79 10.56
CA SER A 83 -7.83 -15.22 10.44
C SER A 83 -6.95 -16.20 11.23
N GLY A 84 -5.93 -15.74 11.95
CA GLY A 84 -5.19 -16.52 12.95
C GLY A 84 -6.00 -16.95 14.19
N ALA A 85 -7.27 -16.56 14.31
CA ALA A 85 -8.15 -17.03 15.40
C ALA A 85 -9.04 -18.20 14.97
N ARG A 86 -8.47 -19.41 15.06
CA ARG A 86 -9.12 -20.74 15.06
C ARG A 86 -9.52 -21.35 13.70
N ASN A 87 -8.81 -22.42 13.35
CA ASN A 87 -9.30 -23.65 12.71
C ASN A 87 -10.34 -23.47 11.59
N VAL A 88 -9.92 -22.93 10.45
CA VAL A 88 -10.62 -23.20 9.19
C VAL A 88 -9.57 -23.60 8.16
N GLU A 89 -9.51 -24.89 7.85
CA GLU A 89 -8.77 -25.41 6.70
C GLU A 89 -9.32 -24.71 5.45
N GLY A 90 -8.52 -23.80 4.85
CA GLY A 90 -8.82 -23.22 3.54
C GLY A 90 -9.04 -21.71 3.45
N ASN A 91 -8.67 -20.90 4.45
CA ASN A 91 -8.62 -19.45 4.28
C ASN A 91 -7.18 -18.94 4.28
N ASP A 92 -6.72 -18.43 3.14
CA ASP A 92 -5.38 -17.90 2.93
C ASP A 92 -5.05 -16.79 3.94
N ASP A 93 -4.26 -17.09 4.98
CA ASP A 93 -3.72 -16.05 5.86
C ASP A 93 -2.95 -15.02 5.01
N LEU A 94 -3.35 -13.75 5.10
CA LEU A 94 -2.77 -12.68 4.29
C LEU A 94 -1.37 -12.28 4.81
N LEU A 95 -1.09 -12.48 6.11
CA LEU A 95 0.17 -12.09 6.75
C LEU A 95 1.41 -12.77 6.14
N PRO A 96 1.46 -14.11 5.95
CA PRO A 96 2.56 -14.75 5.22
C PRO A 96 2.76 -14.20 3.80
N ARG A 97 1.66 -13.86 3.11
CA ARG A 97 1.70 -13.33 1.73
C ARG A 97 2.24 -11.90 1.68
N LEU A 98 2.08 -11.13 2.75
CA LEU A 98 2.56 -9.75 2.88
C LEU A 98 4.03 -9.64 3.28
N ARG A 99 4.68 -10.74 3.65
CA ARG A 99 6.08 -10.73 4.07
C ARG A 99 6.97 -10.17 2.95
N ASN A 100 7.73 -9.12 3.26
CA ASN A 100 8.59 -8.39 2.31
C ASN A 100 7.86 -7.88 1.06
N ARG A 101 6.57 -7.56 1.19
CA ARG A 101 5.76 -6.99 0.11
C ARG A 101 5.01 -5.76 0.58
N CYS A 102 4.69 -4.89 -0.38
CA CYS A 102 3.88 -3.70 -0.19
C CYS A 102 2.42 -4.04 -0.50
N LEU A 103 1.50 -3.79 0.44
CA LEU A 103 0.07 -3.80 0.14
C LEU A 103 -0.38 -2.41 -0.31
N VAL A 104 -1.00 -2.34 -1.49
CA VAL A 104 -1.62 -1.12 -2.00
C VAL A 104 -3.12 -1.33 -2.12
N THR A 105 -3.89 -0.46 -1.49
CA THR A 105 -5.36 -0.45 -1.57
C THR A 105 -5.83 0.94 -2.02
N PRO A 106 -6.34 1.09 -3.25
CA PRO A 106 -6.77 2.38 -3.79
C PRO A 106 -8.10 2.87 -3.20
N GLU A 107 -8.92 1.98 -2.65
CA GLU A 107 -10.23 2.29 -2.10
C GLU A 107 -10.33 1.79 -0.64
N LEU A 108 -10.30 2.75 0.30
CA LEU A 108 -10.53 2.49 1.73
C LEU A 108 -11.95 2.84 2.18
N GLY A 109 -12.80 3.37 1.30
CA GLY A 109 -14.16 3.79 1.59
C GLY A 109 -15.06 2.66 2.08
N VAL A 110 -14.76 1.40 1.74
CA VAL A 110 -15.43 0.22 2.32
C VAL A 110 -15.15 0.13 3.82
N LEU A 111 -13.92 0.41 4.25
CA LEU A 111 -13.52 0.43 5.67
C LEU A 111 -14.28 1.52 6.44
N PHE A 112 -14.40 2.72 5.87
CA PHE A 112 -15.08 3.85 6.53
C PHE A 112 -16.61 3.71 6.59
N LYS A 113 -17.19 2.80 5.79
CA LYS A 113 -18.62 2.46 5.85
C LYS A 113 -18.92 1.36 6.87
N ASP A 114 -17.90 0.75 7.46
CA ASP A 114 -18.04 -0.27 8.50
C ASP A 114 -18.56 0.37 9.80
N ARG A 115 -19.61 -0.24 10.37
CA ARG A 115 -20.16 0.18 11.67
C ARG A 115 -19.18 -0.06 12.82
N ASN A 116 -18.21 -0.95 12.62
CA ASN A 116 -17.16 -1.29 13.58
C ASN A 116 -15.81 -0.63 13.26
N LEU A 117 -15.82 0.51 12.56
CA LEU A 117 -14.62 1.25 12.16
C LEU A 117 -13.61 1.45 13.31
N PRO A 118 -13.98 1.83 14.56
CA PRO A 118 -13.02 1.96 15.65
C PRO A 118 -12.28 0.65 15.98
N GLN A 119 -12.99 -0.47 15.98
CA GLN A 119 -12.41 -1.80 16.24
C GLN A 119 -11.48 -2.21 15.09
N THR A 120 -11.92 -1.97 13.86
CA THR A 120 -11.15 -2.22 12.64
C THR A 120 -9.84 -1.41 12.60
N LEU A 121 -9.88 -0.12 12.95
CA LEU A 121 -8.68 0.71 13.07
C LEU A 121 -7.78 0.23 14.22
N GLY A 122 -8.35 -0.20 15.35
CA GLY A 122 -7.57 -0.78 16.44
C GLY A 122 -6.82 -2.06 16.06
N LEU A 123 -7.43 -2.92 15.22
CA LEU A 123 -6.76 -4.09 14.66
C LEU A 123 -5.62 -3.71 13.71
N LEU A 124 -5.85 -2.71 12.85
CA LEU A 124 -4.82 -2.16 11.96
C LEU A 124 -3.64 -1.59 12.74
N THR A 125 -3.89 -0.78 13.77
CA THR A 125 -2.82 -0.24 14.62
C THR A 125 -2.01 -1.35 15.27
N ARG A 126 -2.66 -2.39 15.81
CA ARG A 126 -1.95 -3.55 16.38
C ARG A 126 -1.11 -4.30 15.34
N LEU A 127 -1.60 -4.47 14.12
CA LEU A 127 -0.82 -5.09 13.05
C LEU A 127 0.45 -4.30 12.74
N LEU A 128 0.36 -2.97 12.74
CA LEU A 128 1.49 -2.07 12.46
C LEU A 128 2.46 -1.93 13.63
N ASP A 129 2.01 -2.13 14.87
CA ASP A 129 2.81 -1.98 16.08
C ASP A 129 3.56 -3.28 16.47
N VAL A 130 3.07 -4.44 16.03
CA VAL A 130 3.57 -5.78 16.47
C VAL A 130 4.51 -6.43 15.45
N SER A 131 4.98 -5.71 14.41
CA SER A 131 5.98 -6.24 13.46
C SER A 131 7.40 -5.73 13.69
#